data_AF-A0A6G0YPC5-F1
#
_entry.id   AF-A0A6G0YPC5-F1
#
_cell.length_a   1.000
_cell.length_b   1.000
_cell.length_c   1.000
_cell.angle_alpha   90.00
_cell.angle_beta   90.00
_cell.angle_gamma   90.00
#
_symmetry.space_group_name_H-M   'P 1'
#
loop_
_entity.id
_entity.type
_entity.pdbx_description
1 polymer ?
#
loop_
_entity_poly.entity_id
_entity_poly.type
_entity_poly.pdbx_seq_one_letter_code
_entity_poly.pdbx_strand_id
1 'polypeptide(L)'
;MSLEHGHDGHHHRRSFIFTWISFVLAVISTPVFCLCYLTTSIGRFVLLRLLKKKYPDLDFIKSVSIRSAMDTPKNTGYVVVLLKVNGDFDINLMKHTIQTDIVDKYDRVSGRLCYPHLRCSLTKKWMRYAWIKPSNFSIDNHVIGLPETKAASEDDIMVSV
;
A
#
# COMPACT_ATOMS: atom_id res chain seq x y z
N MET A 1 -11.01 -35.71 -61.99
CA MET A 1 -11.01 -35.76 -60.51
C MET A 1 -9.59 -35.58 -59.97
N SER A 2 -8.91 -34.46 -60.29
CA SER A 2 -7.51 -34.22 -59.85
C SER A 2 -7.14 -32.74 -59.71
N LEU A 3 -8.10 -31.86 -59.39
CA LEU A 3 -7.83 -30.42 -59.24
C LEU A 3 -8.14 -29.84 -57.85
N GLU A 4 -8.52 -30.66 -56.87
CA GLU A 4 -8.73 -30.22 -55.49
C GLU A 4 -7.54 -30.49 -54.54
N HIS A 5 -6.49 -31.20 -54.98
CA HIS A 5 -5.35 -31.51 -54.10
C HIS A 5 -4.32 -30.38 -53.93
N GLY A 6 -4.44 -29.28 -54.69
CA GLY A 6 -3.47 -28.18 -54.66
C GLY A 6 -3.75 -27.09 -53.62
N HIS A 7 -5.01 -26.94 -53.20
CA HIS A 7 -5.43 -25.83 -52.32
C HIS A 7 -5.15 -26.13 -50.84
N ASP A 8 -5.41 -27.37 -50.40
CA ASP A 8 -5.26 -27.78 -49.00
C ASP A 8 -3.80 -27.78 -48.52
N GLY A 9 -2.86 -28.17 -49.38
CA GLY A 9 -1.43 -28.17 -49.07
C GLY A 9 -0.87 -26.77 -48.83
N HIS A 10 -1.43 -25.75 -49.47
CA HIS A 10 -0.96 -24.37 -49.33
C HIS A 10 -1.43 -23.71 -48.02
N HIS A 11 -2.65 -24.04 -47.57
CA HIS A 11 -3.16 -23.63 -46.26
C HIS A 11 -2.38 -24.31 -45.13
N HIS A 12 -2.13 -25.62 -45.24
CA HIS A 12 -1.40 -26.37 -44.23
C HIS A 12 0.04 -25.87 -44.07
N ARG A 13 0.74 -25.61 -45.19
CA ARG A 13 2.11 -25.06 -45.20
C ARG A 13 2.19 -23.65 -44.63
N ARG A 14 1.22 -22.78 -44.92
CA ARG A 14 1.15 -21.43 -44.31
C ARG A 14 0.97 -21.50 -42.80
N SER A 15 0.06 -22.35 -42.32
CA SER A 15 -0.17 -22.55 -40.89
C SER A 15 1.09 -23.07 -40.18
N PHE A 16 1.82 -24.02 -40.78
CA PHE A 16 3.12 -24.48 -40.25
C PHE A 16 4.18 -23.37 -40.17
N ILE A 17 4.25 -22.50 -41.18
CA ILE A 17 5.19 -21.37 -41.17
C ILE A 17 4.79 -20.36 -40.08
N PHE A 18 3.50 -20.07 -39.92
CA PHE A 18 3.02 -19.15 -38.88
C PHE A 18 3.24 -19.69 -37.46
N THR A 19 2.98 -20.98 -37.22
CA THR A 19 3.23 -21.59 -35.90
C THR A 19 4.72 -21.64 -35.58
N TRP A 20 5.57 -21.96 -36.58
CA TRP A 20 7.02 -21.93 -36.43
C TRP A 20 7.54 -20.52 -36.10
N ILE A 21 7.10 -19.50 -36.84
CA ILE A 21 7.47 -18.10 -36.56
C ILE A 21 7.00 -17.68 -35.16
N SER A 22 5.77 -18.04 -34.78
CA SER A 22 5.23 -17.71 -33.46
C SER A 22 6.02 -18.39 -32.34
N PHE A 23 6.44 -19.64 -32.54
CA PHE A 23 7.29 -20.37 -31.59
C PHE A 23 8.66 -19.71 -31.45
N VAL A 24 9.31 -19.36 -32.56
CA VAL A 24 10.60 -18.67 -32.54
C VAL A 24 10.49 -17.31 -31.83
N LEU A 25 9.43 -16.53 -32.12
CA LEU A 25 9.16 -15.27 -31.42
C LEU A 25 8.91 -15.46 -29.93
N ALA A 26 8.19 -16.51 -29.52
CA ALA A 26 7.99 -16.86 -28.12
C ALA A 26 9.32 -17.21 -27.43
N VAL A 27 10.16 -18.01 -28.08
CA VAL A 27 11.47 -18.42 -27.54
C VAL A 27 12.42 -17.24 -27.43
N ILE A 28 12.41 -16.30 -28.37
CA ILE A 28 13.27 -15.09 -28.34
C ILE A 28 12.73 -14.05 -27.34
N SER A 29 11.41 -13.91 -27.22
CA SER A 29 10.81 -12.94 -26.30
C SER A 29 10.96 -13.35 -24.84
N THR A 30 10.95 -14.66 -24.54
CA THR A 30 11.12 -15.20 -23.18
C THR A 30 12.38 -14.69 -22.44
N PRO A 31 13.61 -14.78 -23.00
CA PRO A 31 14.80 -14.25 -22.35
C PRO A 31 14.78 -12.73 -22.24
N VAL A 32 14.17 -12.00 -23.19
CA VAL A 32 14.01 -10.54 -23.10
C VAL A 32 13.14 -10.18 -21.91
N PHE A 33 11.98 -10.83 -21.75
CA PHE A 33 11.13 -10.62 -20.58
C PHE A 33 11.82 -11.02 -19.27
N CYS A 34 12.61 -12.09 -19.27
CA CYS A 34 13.39 -12.50 -18.12
C CYS A 34 14.44 -11.43 -17.73
N LEU A 35 15.17 -10.88 -18.70
CA LEU A 35 16.14 -9.80 -18.48
C LEU A 35 15.46 -8.51 -18.01
N CYS A 36 14.32 -8.13 -18.59
CA CYS A 36 13.52 -6.99 -18.13
C CYS A 36 13.05 -7.18 -16.68
N TYR A 37 12.64 -8.40 -16.31
CA TYR A 37 12.25 -8.72 -14.94
C TYR A 37 13.44 -8.63 -13.97
N LEU A 38 14.58 -9.22 -14.34
CA LEU A 38 15.79 -9.19 -13.52
C LEU A 38 16.31 -7.77 -13.30
N THR A 39 16.42 -6.98 -14.37
CA THR A 39 16.86 -5.58 -14.29
C THR A 39 15.93 -4.75 -13.41
N THR A 40 14.61 -4.92 -13.54
CA THR A 40 13.63 -4.26 -12.67
C THR A 40 13.76 -4.71 -11.22
N SER A 41 13.98 -6.00 -10.96
CA SER A 41 14.15 -6.56 -9.62
C SER A 41 15.43 -6.02 -8.94
N ILE A 42 16.55 -6.03 -9.65
CA ILE A 42 17.83 -5.50 -9.18
C ILE A 42 17.71 -3.99 -8.97
N GLY A 43 17.13 -3.25 -9.92
CA GLY A 43 16.91 -1.81 -9.80
C GLY A 43 16.10 -1.45 -8.56
N ARG A 44 15.02 -2.19 -8.27
CA ARG A 44 14.23 -2.02 -7.05
C ARG A 44 15.04 -2.26 -5.78
N PHE A 45 15.94 -3.24 -5.79
CA PHE A 45 16.79 -3.58 -4.65
C PHE A 45 17.90 -2.56 -4.42
N VAL A 46 18.58 -2.13 -5.49
CA VAL A 46 19.59 -1.06 -5.45
C VAL A 46 18.95 0.24 -4.99
N LEU A 47 17.79 0.59 -5.52
CA LEU A 47 17.04 1.78 -5.11
C LEU A 47 16.73 1.76 -3.61
N LEU A 48 16.31 0.62 -3.05
CA LEU A 48 16.10 0.47 -1.61
C LEU A 48 17.38 0.70 -0.80
N ARG A 49 18.51 0.13 -1.26
CA ARG A 49 19.80 0.32 -0.59
C ARG A 49 20.26 1.78 -0.64
N LEU A 50 20.10 2.44 -1.79
CA LEU A 50 20.42 3.86 -1.94
C LEU A 50 19.53 4.74 -1.07
N LEU A 51 18.23 4.44 -1.02
CA LEU A 51 17.28 5.16 -0.15
C LEU A 51 17.62 5.00 1.32
N LYS A 52 17.94 3.78 1.77
CA LYS A 52 18.37 3.52 3.14
C LYS A 52 19.69 4.23 3.48
N LYS A 53 20.61 4.35 2.52
CA LYS A 53 21.88 5.08 2.70
C LYS A 53 21.66 6.61 2.73
N LYS A 54 20.75 7.13 1.92
CA LYS A 54 20.48 8.57 1.79
C LYS A 54 19.59 9.10 2.92
N TYR A 55 18.75 8.26 3.49
CA TYR A 55 17.79 8.60 4.53
C TYR A 55 17.87 7.58 5.68
N PRO A 56 18.90 7.68 6.56
CA PRO A 56 19.09 6.73 7.66
C PRO A 56 17.97 6.80 8.71
N ASP A 57 17.28 7.94 8.83
CA ASP A 57 16.19 8.16 9.80
C ASP A 57 14.83 7.61 9.32
N LEU A 58 14.78 7.04 8.12
CA LEU A 58 13.57 6.51 7.50
C LEU A 58 13.61 4.98 7.41
N ASP A 59 12.65 4.34 8.07
CA ASP A 59 12.43 2.90 7.99
C ASP A 59 11.55 2.58 6.77
N PHE A 60 12.19 2.30 5.63
CA PHE A 60 11.48 1.94 4.39
C PHE A 60 10.77 0.59 4.51
N ILE A 61 9.52 0.53 4.05
CA ILE A 61 8.71 -0.69 4.04
C ILE A 61 9.28 -1.66 3.00
N LYS A 62 9.78 -2.81 3.47
CA LYS A 62 10.51 -3.81 2.68
C LYS A 62 9.63 -4.52 1.64
N SER A 63 8.34 -4.69 1.93
CA SER A 63 7.38 -5.40 1.09
C SER A 63 6.14 -4.56 0.83
N VAL A 64 6.05 -3.97 -0.36
CA VAL A 64 4.79 -3.44 -0.88
C VAL A 64 4.23 -4.55 -1.77
N SER A 65 3.35 -5.38 -1.23
CA SER A 65 2.57 -6.33 -2.04
C SER A 65 1.78 -5.55 -3.08
N ILE A 66 1.56 -6.11 -4.29
CA ILE A 66 0.75 -5.48 -5.35
C ILE A 66 -0.63 -5.10 -4.82
N ARG A 67 -1.21 -5.94 -3.95
CA ARG A 67 -2.48 -5.66 -3.24
C ARG A 67 -2.34 -4.47 -2.31
N SER A 68 -1.26 -4.41 -1.53
CA SER A 68 -0.99 -3.27 -0.65
C SER A 68 -0.80 -1.96 -1.45
N ALA A 69 -0.08 -1.98 -2.57
CA ALA A 69 0.10 -0.82 -3.45
C ALA A 69 -1.21 -0.33 -4.12
N MET A 70 -2.09 -1.26 -4.50
CA MET A 70 -3.41 -0.96 -5.08
C MET A 70 -4.42 -0.47 -4.04
N ASP A 71 -4.37 -0.97 -2.80
CA ASP A 71 -5.29 -0.60 -1.73
C ASP A 71 -4.85 0.69 -1.00
N THR A 72 -3.57 1.09 -1.10
CA THR A 72 -3.03 2.27 -0.38
C THR A 72 -3.68 3.62 -0.74
N PRO A 73 -4.08 3.96 -1.99
CA PRO A 73 -4.74 5.24 -2.23
C PRO A 73 -6.11 5.37 -1.54
N LYS A 74 -6.75 4.24 -1.17
CA LYS A 74 -8.03 4.24 -0.45
C LYS A 74 -7.91 3.95 1.06
N ASN A 75 -6.83 3.30 1.50
CA ASN A 75 -6.68 2.85 2.88
C ASN A 75 -5.24 3.08 3.37
N THR A 76 -4.93 4.32 3.74
CA THR A 76 -3.59 4.79 4.12
C THR A 76 -3.11 4.27 5.49
N GLY A 77 -3.80 3.30 6.09
CA GLY A 77 -3.44 2.73 7.39
C GLY A 77 -3.87 3.57 8.58
N TYR A 78 -4.78 4.54 8.40
CA TYR A 78 -5.41 5.25 9.50
C TYR A 78 -6.62 4.48 9.98
N VAL A 79 -6.68 4.18 11.29
CA VAL A 79 -7.88 3.60 11.92
C VAL A 79 -8.69 4.75 12.49
N VAL A 80 -9.84 5.03 11.89
CA VAL A 80 -10.80 6.03 12.41
C VAL A 80 -11.88 5.26 13.16
N VAL A 81 -11.99 5.52 14.46
CA VAL A 81 -13.04 4.95 15.31
C VAL A 81 -13.95 6.09 15.75
N LEU A 82 -15.21 6.03 15.35
CA LEU A 82 -16.25 6.94 15.85
C LEU A 82 -16.95 6.25 17.02
N LEU A 83 -16.85 6.84 18.21
CA LEU A 83 -17.46 6.31 19.43
C LEU A 83 -18.55 7.27 19.92
N LYS A 84 -19.78 6.78 20.03
CA LYS A 84 -20.86 7.48 20.72
C LYS A 84 -20.89 7.01 22.17
N VAL A 85 -20.61 7.91 23.10
CA VAL A 85 -20.67 7.64 24.54
C VAL A 85 -22.01 8.16 25.06
N ASN A 86 -22.77 7.32 25.75
CA ASN A 86 -23.99 7.74 26.45
C ASN A 86 -23.63 8.01 27.92
N GLY A 87 -23.77 9.25 28.38
CA GLY A 87 -23.49 9.66 29.77
C GLY A 87 -22.45 10.77 29.89
N ASP A 88 -22.03 11.06 31.13
CA ASP A 88 -20.93 11.98 31.40
C ASP A 88 -19.61 11.35 30.91
N PHE A 89 -18.84 12.13 30.15
CA PHE A 89 -17.66 11.62 29.47
C PHE A 89 -16.51 12.63 29.56
N ASP A 90 -15.43 12.21 30.21
CA ASP A 90 -14.20 12.99 30.29
C ASP A 90 -13.23 12.58 29.16
N ILE A 91 -13.08 13.48 28.19
CA ILE A 91 -12.14 13.35 27.08
C ILE A 91 -10.70 13.16 27.58
N ASN A 92 -10.31 13.81 28.68
CA ASN A 92 -8.95 13.73 29.22
C ASN A 92 -8.65 12.35 29.79
N LEU A 93 -9.63 11.76 30.50
CA LEU A 93 -9.51 10.39 31.00
C LEU A 93 -9.37 9.40 29.82
N MET A 94 -10.19 9.55 28.78
CA MET A 94 -10.10 8.69 27.59
C MET A 94 -8.75 8.84 26.87
N LYS A 95 -8.26 10.08 26.69
CA LYS A 95 -6.93 10.33 26.11
C LYS A 95 -5.84 9.62 26.90
N HIS A 96 -5.89 9.73 28.23
CA HIS A 96 -4.94 9.07 29.12
C HIS A 96 -5.01 7.54 29.00
N THR A 97 -6.21 6.96 29.04
CA THR A 97 -6.40 5.51 28.90
C THR A 97 -5.90 5.00 27.55
N ILE A 98 -6.23 5.68 26.44
CA ILE A 98 -5.72 5.30 25.11
C ILE A 98 -4.20 5.40 25.06
N GLN A 99 -3.64 6.46 25.63
CA GLN A 99 -2.19 6.64 25.69
C GLN A 99 -1.52 5.48 26.43
N THR A 100 -1.97 5.14 27.63
CA THR A 100 -1.36 4.08 28.45
C THR A 100 -1.61 2.67 27.90
N ASP A 101 -2.86 2.35 27.54
CA ASP A 101 -3.27 0.97 27.26
C ASP A 101 -3.05 0.55 25.81
N ILE A 102 -2.92 1.52 24.89
CA ILE A 102 -2.77 1.25 23.45
C ILE A 102 -1.43 1.78 22.97
N VAL A 103 -1.15 3.06 23.19
CA VAL A 103 0.01 3.74 22.60
C VAL A 103 1.31 3.39 23.32
N ASP A 104 1.30 3.30 24.65
CA ASP A 104 2.43 2.94 25.54
C ASP A 104 2.43 1.47 25.95
N LYS A 105 1.59 0.63 25.35
CA LYS A 105 1.55 -0.79 25.73
C LYS A 105 2.86 -1.48 25.36
N TYR A 106 3.63 -1.90 26.36
CA TYR A 106 4.82 -2.72 26.17
C TYR A 106 4.48 -4.20 26.34
N ASP A 107 5.02 -5.03 25.45
CA ASP A 107 4.99 -6.46 25.61
C ASP A 107 5.95 -6.88 26.73
N ARG A 108 5.42 -7.61 27.72
CA ARG A 108 6.17 -8.05 28.91
C ARG A 108 7.31 -9.02 28.56
N VAL A 109 7.20 -9.72 27.42
CA VAL A 109 8.18 -10.74 27.03
C VAL A 109 9.31 -10.14 26.21
N SER A 110 9.00 -9.27 25.26
CA SER A 110 10.01 -8.68 24.35
C SER A 110 10.56 -7.33 24.81
N GLY A 111 9.92 -6.66 25.79
CA GLY A 111 10.28 -5.31 26.22
C GLY A 111 10.08 -4.24 25.14
N ARG A 112 9.35 -4.58 24.06
CA ARG A 112 9.07 -3.68 22.93
C ARG A 112 7.64 -3.20 23.00
N LEU A 113 7.38 -2.01 22.45
CA LEU A 113 6.02 -1.53 22.21
C LEU A 113 5.23 -2.57 21.39
N CYS A 114 4.02 -2.90 21.83
CA CYS A 114 3.11 -3.79 21.09
C CYS A 114 2.76 -3.20 19.72
N TYR A 115 2.67 -1.87 19.63
CA TYR A 115 2.25 -1.15 18.43
C TYR A 115 3.21 0.01 18.08
N PRO A 116 4.44 -0.27 17.66
CA PRO A 116 5.44 0.77 17.39
C PRO A 116 5.06 1.68 16.22
N HIS A 117 4.24 1.17 15.29
CA HIS A 117 3.81 1.90 14.10
C HIS A 117 2.67 2.89 14.35
N LEU A 118 1.94 2.80 15.47
CA LEU A 118 0.89 3.77 15.82
C LEU A 118 1.45 5.18 16.01
N ARG A 119 2.68 5.26 16.55
CA ARG A 119 3.35 6.55 16.73
C ARG A 119 3.92 7.06 15.43
N CYS A 120 4.41 6.17 14.58
CA CYS A 120 5.20 6.52 13.40
C CYS A 120 4.37 7.25 12.34
N SER A 121 4.93 8.32 11.76
CA SER A 121 4.32 8.96 10.60
C SER A 121 4.75 8.25 9.32
N LEU A 122 3.78 7.99 8.44
CA LEU A 122 4.03 7.41 7.13
C LEU A 122 4.36 8.52 6.13
N THR A 123 5.52 8.43 5.50
CA THR A 123 5.91 9.33 4.40
C THR A 123 6.13 8.58 3.11
N LYS A 124 5.98 9.28 1.99
CA LYS A 124 6.24 8.75 0.65
C LYS A 124 7.47 9.43 0.08
N LYS A 125 8.52 8.66 -0.18
CA LYS A 125 9.74 9.13 -0.86
C LYS A 125 10.05 8.20 -2.02
N TRP A 126 10.26 8.77 -3.21
CA TRP A 126 10.64 8.02 -4.42
C TRP A 126 9.76 6.78 -4.66
N MET A 127 8.44 6.97 -4.59
CA MET A 127 7.42 5.91 -4.79
C MET A 127 7.44 4.77 -3.76
N ARG A 128 8.19 4.90 -2.67
CA ARG A 128 8.18 3.96 -1.53
C ARG A 128 7.70 4.63 -0.26
N TYR A 129 6.96 3.87 0.52
CA TYR A 129 6.54 4.28 1.85
C TYR A 129 7.64 4.00 2.87
N ALA A 130 7.80 4.92 3.80
CA ALA A 130 8.74 4.82 4.89
C ALA A 130 8.13 5.37 6.16
N TRP A 131 8.48 4.76 7.28
CA TRP A 131 8.16 5.25 8.61
C TRP A 131 9.21 6.26 9.05
N ILE A 132 8.77 7.42 9.51
CA ILE A 132 9.64 8.42 10.14
C ILE A 132 9.70 8.10 11.65
N LYS A 133 10.91 7.91 12.17
CA LYS A 133 11.20 7.81 13.62
C LYS A 133 12.22 8.89 13.97
N PRO A 134 12.08 9.65 15.09
CA PRO A 134 10.93 9.75 15.98
C PRO A 134 9.88 10.71 15.41
N SER A 135 8.62 10.29 15.46
CA SER A 135 7.48 11.13 15.15
C SER A 135 6.99 11.83 16.41
N ASN A 136 6.66 13.11 16.30
CA ASN A 136 6.01 13.89 17.35
C ASN A 136 4.54 13.46 17.50
N PHE A 137 4.31 12.21 17.86
CA PHE A 137 2.97 11.69 18.11
C PHE A 137 2.41 12.37 19.36
N SER A 138 1.28 13.08 19.21
CA SER A 138 0.52 13.65 20.32
C SER A 138 -0.92 13.16 20.24
N ILE A 139 -1.38 12.53 21.32
CA ILE A 139 -2.74 11.99 21.41
C ILE A 139 -3.80 13.09 21.26
N ASP A 140 -3.47 14.34 21.60
CA ASP A 140 -4.36 15.49 21.46
C ASP A 140 -4.77 15.78 20.02
N ASN A 141 -3.89 15.44 19.06
CA ASN A 141 -4.17 15.61 17.64
C ASN A 141 -5.01 14.45 17.06
N HIS A 142 -5.19 13.36 17.82
CA HIS A 142 -5.84 12.14 17.36
C HIS A 142 -7.18 11.85 18.04
N VAL A 143 -7.39 12.40 19.24
CA VAL A 143 -8.64 12.26 19.99
C VAL A 143 -9.35 13.61 20.03
N ILE A 144 -10.33 13.76 19.14
CA ILE A 144 -11.14 14.97 19.00
C ILE A 144 -12.52 14.70 19.60
N GLY A 145 -12.88 15.46 20.63
CA GLY A 145 -14.26 15.52 21.09
C GLY A 145 -15.05 16.41 20.14
N LEU A 146 -16.03 15.85 19.46
CA LEU A 146 -17.01 16.67 18.76
C LEU A 146 -17.94 17.28 19.81
N PRO A 147 -18.08 18.61 19.90
CA PRO A 147 -19.12 19.19 20.73
C PRO A 147 -20.45 18.64 20.24
N GLU A 148 -21.38 18.32 21.16
CA GLU A 148 -22.75 18.03 20.78
C GLU A 148 -23.23 19.18 19.90
N THR A 149 -23.38 18.90 18.61
CA THR A 149 -24.15 19.74 17.73
C THR A 149 -25.55 19.64 18.30
N LYS A 150 -25.96 20.63 19.10
CA LYS A 150 -27.38 20.90 19.33
C LYS A 150 -27.98 20.86 17.94
N ALA A 151 -28.82 19.84 17.71
CA ALA A 151 -29.41 19.45 16.44
C ALA A 151 -29.25 20.54 15.38
N ALA A 152 -28.28 20.37 14.49
CA ALA A 152 -28.25 21.14 13.25
C ALA A 152 -29.59 20.85 12.57
N SER A 153 -30.45 21.86 12.47
CA SER A 153 -31.63 21.75 11.63
C SER A 153 -31.15 21.47 10.21
N GLU A 154 -31.92 20.67 9.48
CA GLU A 154 -31.61 20.16 8.13
C GLU A 154 -31.31 21.24 7.06
N ASP A 155 -31.36 22.52 7.42
CA ASP A 155 -31.19 23.66 6.51
C ASP A 155 -29.72 24.08 6.27
N ASP A 156 -28.78 23.75 7.16
CA ASP A 156 -27.38 24.22 7.05
C ASP A 156 -26.51 23.37 6.10
N ILE A 157 -26.98 22.18 5.67
CA ILE A 157 -26.18 21.24 4.87
C ILE A 157 -26.25 21.56 3.35
N MET A 158 -27.16 22.44 2.88
CA MET A 158 -27.32 22.73 1.45
C MET A 158 -26.57 23.96 0.90
N VAL A 159 -25.76 24.66 1.70
CA VAL A 159 -25.09 25.91 1.25
C VAL A 159 -23.60 25.72 0.93
N SER A 160 -23.07 24.50 0.93
CA SER A 160 -21.66 24.27 0.59
C SER A 160 -21.48 23.05 -0.32
N VAL A 161 -22.02 23.15 -1.54
CA VAL A 161 -21.61 22.35 -2.69
C VAL A 161 -20.93 23.27 -3.70
#